data_AF-A0A2M8Q370-F1
#
_entry.id   AF-A0A2M8Q370-F1
#
_cell.length_a   1.000
_cell.length_b   1.000
_cell.length_c   1.000
_cell.angle_alpha   90.00
_cell.angle_beta   90.00
_cell.angle_gamma   90.00
#
_symmetry.space_group_name_H-M   'P 1'
#
loop_
_entity.id
_entity.type
_entity.pdbx_description
1 polymer ?
#
loop_
_entity_poly.entity_id
_entity_poly.type
_entity_poly.pdbx_seq_one_letter_code
_entity_poly.pdbx_strand_id
1 'polypeptide(L)'
;MRRALFLGLVLIVALGACGGGEKRNESKIQDPFELIVPTLQPRTIIEGCTDIDIENWADLMLPNLQEFMDESQAYVTQVEKASSDELRDTWNRLVALRDNMTTYPTPTCLERQHDQVLNRLQSILEEYQKFGIGRSSVSDFQEGFNADMKGLEEQIDRLNIVMNELYTTN
;
A
#
# COMPACT_ATOMS: atom_id res chain seq x y z
N MET A 1 -22.14 42.16 67.03
CA MET A 1 -23.19 41.20 66.60
C MET A 1 -22.76 40.71 65.22
N ARG A 2 -22.17 39.52 65.02
CA ARG A 2 -22.82 38.20 64.74
C ARG A 2 -24.11 38.40 63.91
N ARG A 3 -24.30 37.87 62.68
CA ARG A 3 -23.92 36.56 62.10
C ARG A 3 -23.74 36.63 60.57
N ALA A 4 -22.98 35.66 60.06
CA ALA A 4 -22.70 35.32 58.67
C ALA A 4 -23.78 34.43 58.02
N LEU A 5 -23.82 34.41 56.68
CA LEU A 5 -24.00 33.26 55.76
C LEU A 5 -24.13 33.84 54.32
N PHE A 6 -23.07 33.87 53.50
CA PHE A 6 -22.52 32.83 52.60
C PHE A 6 -23.40 32.44 51.38
N LEU A 7 -22.70 32.45 50.24
CA LEU A 7 -22.86 31.69 48.99
C LEU A 7 -23.78 32.25 47.89
N GLY A 8 -23.14 32.58 46.78
CA GLY A 8 -23.75 32.86 45.49
C GLY A 8 -22.75 33.40 44.47
N LEU A 9 -21.62 32.71 44.29
CA LEU A 9 -20.59 33.02 43.31
C LEU A 9 -20.75 32.05 42.14
N VAL A 10 -21.18 32.49 40.96
CA VAL A 10 -20.69 31.99 39.66
C VAL A 10 -20.73 33.13 38.63
N LEU A 11 -19.58 33.33 38.00
CA LEU A 11 -19.26 34.29 36.96
C LEU A 11 -19.98 34.03 35.63
N ILE A 12 -20.41 35.13 35.01
CA ILE A 12 -20.10 35.60 33.64
C ILE A 12 -19.31 34.60 32.78
N VAL A 13 -19.84 34.22 31.59
CA VAL A 13 -19.23 34.49 30.27
C VAL A 13 -20.33 34.34 29.20
N ALA A 14 -20.59 35.44 28.48
CA ALA A 14 -21.27 35.41 27.20
C ALA A 14 -20.28 34.93 26.12
N LEU A 15 -20.60 33.83 25.42
CA LEU A 15 -19.94 33.43 24.17
C LEU A 15 -21.02 33.17 23.13
N GLY A 16 -21.49 34.25 22.52
CA GLY A 16 -21.93 34.21 21.14
C GLY A 16 -20.76 34.63 20.26
N ALA A 17 -20.19 33.68 19.52
CA ALA A 17 -19.53 33.84 18.21
C ALA A 17 -18.61 32.64 17.90
N CYS A 18 -18.65 32.23 16.63
CA CYS A 18 -17.72 31.34 15.92
C CYS A 18 -17.69 29.88 16.41
N GLY A 19 -18.30 28.94 15.69
CA GLY A 19 -17.94 28.71 14.30
C GLY A 19 -16.47 28.29 14.16
N GLY A 20 -15.94 27.56 15.14
CA GLY A 20 -14.66 26.86 15.03
C GLY A 20 -14.92 25.45 14.54
N GLY A 21 -15.29 25.33 13.25
CA GLY A 21 -15.17 24.06 12.56
C GLY A 21 -13.75 23.59 12.75
N GLU A 22 -13.62 22.46 13.44
CA GLU A 22 -12.43 21.65 13.50
C GLU A 22 -11.88 21.59 12.08
N LYS A 23 -10.78 22.30 11.82
CA LYS A 23 -10.01 22.08 10.61
C LYS A 23 -9.44 20.68 10.77
N ARG A 24 -10.26 19.67 10.44
CA ARG A 24 -9.75 18.46 9.85
C ARG A 24 -8.77 18.94 8.81
N ASN A 25 -7.49 18.59 8.98
CA ASN A 25 -6.61 18.46 7.84
C ASN A 25 -7.23 17.38 6.96
N GLU A 26 -8.26 17.77 6.21
CA GLU A 26 -8.68 17.07 5.01
C GLU A 26 -7.47 17.16 4.11
N SER A 27 -6.71 16.06 4.08
CA SER A 27 -5.70 15.85 3.06
C SER A 27 -6.38 16.08 1.72
N LYS A 28 -6.10 17.22 1.12
CA LYS A 28 -6.60 17.59 -0.19
C LYS A 28 -5.74 16.88 -1.21
N ILE A 29 -6.13 15.65 -1.58
CA ILE A 29 -6.03 15.31 -2.99
C ILE A 29 -6.95 16.34 -3.67
N GLN A 30 -6.33 17.30 -4.33
CA GLN A 30 -6.96 18.58 -4.60
C GLN A 30 -8.10 18.48 -5.63
N ASP A 31 -8.17 17.35 -6.34
CA ASP A 31 -9.34 16.85 -7.05
C ASP A 31 -9.22 15.31 -7.16
N PRO A 32 -10.27 14.52 -6.83
CA PRO A 32 -10.25 13.08 -7.05
C PRO A 32 -10.11 12.80 -8.55
N PHE A 33 -9.27 11.83 -8.90
CA PHE A 33 -9.04 11.41 -10.28
C PHE A 33 -9.18 9.90 -10.40
N GLU A 34 -9.63 9.43 -11.56
CA GLU A 34 -9.80 8.00 -11.77
C GLU A 34 -8.44 7.31 -11.93
N LEU A 35 -8.16 6.42 -10.98
CA LEU A 35 -7.16 5.37 -11.11
C LEU A 35 -7.92 4.09 -11.44
N ILE A 36 -7.50 3.36 -12.47
CA ILE A 36 -8.12 2.08 -12.86
C ILE A 36 -7.10 0.99 -12.66
N VAL A 37 -7.20 0.21 -11.59
CA VAL A 37 -6.29 -0.93 -11.39
C VAL A 37 -6.61 -1.99 -12.43
N PRO A 38 -5.69 -2.28 -13.38
CA PRO A 38 -5.92 -3.34 -14.35
C PRO A 38 -5.99 -4.67 -13.60
N THR A 39 -6.88 -5.56 -14.05
CA THR A 39 -6.90 -6.95 -13.60
C THR A 39 -5.56 -7.61 -13.93
N LEU A 40 -5.08 -8.47 -13.03
CA LEU A 40 -3.89 -9.28 -13.26
C LEU A 40 -4.00 -10.02 -14.60
N GLN A 41 -2.96 -9.89 -15.43
CA GLN A 41 -2.91 -10.58 -16.71
C GLN A 41 -2.66 -12.09 -16.48
N PRO A 42 -3.20 -12.96 -17.36
CA PRO A 42 -2.83 -14.36 -17.36
C PRO A 42 -1.32 -14.51 -17.56
N ARG A 43 -0.68 -15.36 -16.74
CA ARG A 43 0.75 -15.63 -16.84
C ARG A 43 1.01 -16.89 -17.65
N THR A 44 2.20 -16.98 -18.22
CA THR A 44 2.68 -18.23 -18.82
C THR A 44 3.27 -19.12 -17.72
N ILE A 45 2.82 -20.37 -17.64
CA ILE A 45 3.39 -21.38 -16.73
C ILE A 45 4.26 -22.32 -17.56
N ILE A 46 5.47 -22.60 -17.08
CA ILE A 46 6.36 -23.60 -17.68
C ILE A 46 6.50 -24.80 -16.74
N GLU A 47 6.33 -26.00 -17.31
CA GLU A 47 6.58 -27.24 -16.59
C GLU A 47 8.07 -27.35 -16.27
N GLY A 48 8.40 -27.59 -15.00
CA GLY A 48 9.78 -27.71 -14.56
C GLY A 48 10.09 -26.85 -13.33
N CYS A 49 11.20 -27.23 -12.71
CA CYS A 49 11.80 -26.67 -11.49
C CYS A 49 13.31 -26.89 -11.51
N THR A 50 13.92 -26.72 -12.68
CA THR A 50 15.39 -26.77 -12.74
C THR A 50 15.94 -25.51 -12.11
N ASP A 51 17.17 -25.57 -11.60
CA ASP A 51 17.82 -24.41 -10.99
C ASP A 51 17.87 -23.23 -11.97
N ILE A 52 18.12 -23.50 -13.26
CA ILE A 52 18.11 -22.48 -14.33
C ILE A 52 16.73 -21.82 -14.48
N ASP A 53 15.63 -22.58 -14.38
CA ASP A 53 14.28 -22.02 -14.46
C ASP A 53 13.99 -21.10 -13.26
N ILE A 54 14.43 -21.51 -12.07
CA ILE A 54 14.25 -20.77 -10.82
C ILE A 54 15.11 -19.50 -10.83
N GLU A 55 16.39 -19.60 -11.21
CA GLU A 55 17.32 -18.48 -11.34
C GLU A 55 16.81 -17.44 -12.34
N ASN A 56 16.45 -17.86 -13.56
CA ASN A 56 15.91 -16.95 -14.57
C ASN A 56 14.65 -16.23 -14.10
N TRP A 57 13.75 -16.96 -13.43
CA TRP A 57 12.55 -16.35 -12.87
C TRP A 57 12.87 -15.36 -11.75
N ALA A 58 13.77 -15.71 -10.83
CA ALA A 58 14.15 -14.87 -9.69
C ALA A 58 14.87 -13.60 -10.13
N ASP A 59 15.79 -13.70 -11.11
CA ASP A 59 16.54 -12.57 -11.67
C ASP A 59 15.62 -11.50 -12.28
N LEU A 60 14.44 -11.89 -12.74
CA LEU A 60 13.47 -11.00 -13.35
C LEU A 60 12.42 -10.52 -12.35
N MET A 61 11.95 -11.41 -11.47
CA MET A 61 10.89 -11.09 -10.52
C MET A 61 11.39 -10.22 -9.37
N LEU A 62 12.48 -10.62 -8.72
CA LEU A 62 12.92 -9.99 -7.46
C LEU A 62 13.30 -8.50 -7.60
N PRO A 63 13.98 -8.06 -8.68
CA PRO A 63 14.25 -6.62 -8.86
C PRO A 63 12.98 -5.78 -9.01
N ASN A 64 12.00 -6.26 -9.80
CA ASN A 64 10.72 -5.56 -9.97
C ASN A 64 9.93 -5.50 -8.65
N LEU A 65 9.98 -6.57 -7.85
CA LEU A 65 9.35 -6.62 -6.54
C LEU A 65 10.00 -5.64 -5.56
N GLN A 66 11.33 -5.61 -5.50
CA GLN A 66 12.07 -4.69 -4.65
C GLN A 66 11.79 -3.23 -5.03
N GLU A 67 11.84 -2.91 -6.32
CA GLU A 67 11.54 -1.56 -6.81
C GLU A 67 10.09 -1.16 -6.50
N PHE A 68 9.13 -2.08 -6.61
CA PHE A 68 7.75 -1.82 -6.21
C PHE A 68 7.66 -1.44 -4.73
N MET A 69 8.33 -2.20 -3.85
CA MET A 69 8.34 -1.94 -2.41
C MET A 69 8.99 -0.60 -2.08
N ASP A 70 10.12 -0.30 -2.70
CA ASP A 70 10.87 0.93 -2.47
C ASP A 70 10.10 2.17 -2.93
N GLU A 71 9.53 2.13 -4.14
CA GLU A 71 8.68 3.21 -4.66
C GLU A 71 7.43 3.42 -3.80
N SER A 72 6.80 2.31 -3.40
CA SER A 72 5.62 2.33 -2.55
C SER A 72 5.90 2.98 -1.20
N GLN A 73 6.99 2.57 -0.54
CA GLN A 73 7.38 3.09 0.76
C GLN A 73 7.82 4.55 0.69
N ALA A 74 8.55 4.93 -0.36
CA ALA A 74 8.97 6.30 -0.60
C ALA A 74 7.76 7.24 -0.72
N TYR A 75 6.74 6.84 -1.49
CA TYR A 75 5.53 7.63 -1.65
C TYR A 75 4.74 7.77 -0.35
N VAL A 76 4.49 6.66 0.37
CA VAL A 76 3.72 6.70 1.62
C VAL A 76 4.39 7.58 2.69
N THR A 77 5.72 7.65 2.70
CA THR A 77 6.47 8.51 3.62
C THR A 77 6.21 10.00 3.42
N GLN A 78 5.82 10.40 2.20
CA GLN A 78 5.55 11.81 1.85
C GLN A 78 4.09 12.11 1.52
N VAL A 79 3.18 11.15 1.69
CA VAL A 79 1.80 11.22 1.20
C VAL A 79 1.01 12.43 1.70
N GLU A 80 1.30 12.94 2.91
CA GLU A 80 0.65 14.14 3.47
C GLU A 80 0.94 15.42 2.65
N LYS A 81 2.02 15.43 1.88
CA LYS A 81 2.49 16.56 1.08
C LYS A 81 2.44 16.27 -0.42
N ALA A 82 2.16 15.03 -0.79
CA ALA A 82 2.14 14.60 -2.18
C ALA A 82 0.97 15.24 -2.92
N SER A 83 1.23 15.63 -4.15
CA SER A 83 0.24 16.11 -5.11
C SER A 83 -0.50 14.95 -5.79
N SER A 84 -1.65 15.25 -6.40
CA SER A 84 -2.40 14.29 -7.21
C SER A 84 -1.58 13.75 -8.39
N ASP A 85 -0.71 14.57 -8.98
CA ASP A 85 0.13 14.14 -10.10
C ASP A 85 1.22 13.16 -9.63
N GLU A 86 1.85 13.41 -8.47
CA GLU A 86 2.80 12.47 -7.86
C GLU A 86 2.16 11.13 -7.49
N LEU A 87 0.91 11.15 -7.02
CA LEU A 87 0.14 9.93 -6.78
C LEU A 87 -0.08 9.16 -8.08
N ARG A 88 -0.50 9.84 -9.14
CA ARG A 88 -0.76 9.23 -10.45
C ARG A 88 0.50 8.62 -11.05
N ASP A 89 1.61 9.35 -10.99
CA ASP A 89 2.89 8.90 -11.54
C ASP A 89 3.43 7.71 -10.78
N THR A 90 3.38 7.73 -9.44
CA THR A 90 3.73 6.58 -8.60
C THR A 90 2.84 5.39 -8.93
N TRP A 91 1.53 5.58 -8.98
CA TRP A 91 0.58 4.51 -9.28
C TRP A 91 0.87 3.86 -10.65
N ASN A 92 1.15 4.66 -11.69
CA ASN A 92 1.48 4.15 -13.02
C ASN A 92 2.76 3.29 -13.00
N ARG A 93 3.80 3.73 -12.27
CA ARG A 93 5.04 2.96 -12.13
C ARG A 93 4.82 1.66 -11.37
N LEU A 94 4.08 1.69 -10.27
CA LEU A 94 3.74 0.49 -9.49
C LEU A 94 2.93 -0.52 -10.30
N VAL A 95 1.96 -0.06 -11.10
CA VAL A 95 1.21 -0.92 -12.04
C VAL A 95 2.15 -1.55 -13.05
N ALA A 96 3.07 -0.78 -13.64
CA ALA A 96 4.03 -1.29 -14.61
C ALA A 96 4.98 -2.34 -14.01
N LEU A 97 5.49 -2.11 -12.79
CA LEU A 97 6.34 -3.06 -12.07
C LEU A 97 5.62 -4.38 -11.78
N ARG A 98 4.38 -4.30 -11.30
CA ARG A 98 3.52 -5.48 -11.11
C ARG A 98 3.30 -6.23 -12.43
N ASP A 99 2.97 -5.51 -13.49
CA ASP A 99 2.66 -6.12 -14.78
C ASP A 99 3.90 -6.76 -15.40
N ASN A 100 5.09 -6.16 -15.25
CA ASN A 100 6.36 -6.75 -15.67
C ASN A 100 6.58 -8.13 -15.04
N MET A 101 6.25 -8.31 -13.75
CA MET A 101 6.35 -9.62 -13.09
C MET A 101 5.41 -10.67 -13.69
N THR A 102 4.31 -10.26 -14.33
CA THR A 102 3.39 -11.18 -15.02
C THR A 102 3.84 -11.58 -16.42
N THR A 103 4.79 -10.86 -17.02
CA THR A 103 5.23 -11.09 -18.40
C THR A 103 6.13 -12.30 -18.57
N TYR A 104 6.79 -12.73 -17.49
CA TYR A 104 7.79 -13.79 -17.55
C TYR A 104 7.19 -15.16 -17.19
N PRO A 105 7.64 -16.24 -17.86
CA PRO A 105 7.20 -17.59 -17.53
C PRO A 105 7.49 -17.93 -16.07
N THR A 106 6.50 -18.46 -15.36
CA THR A 106 6.64 -18.92 -13.97
C THR A 106 6.83 -20.43 -13.94
N PRO A 107 7.89 -20.94 -13.29
CA PRO A 107 8.05 -22.37 -13.05
C PRO A 107 6.92 -22.93 -12.19
N THR A 108 6.43 -24.13 -12.51
CA THR A 108 5.32 -24.78 -11.77
C THR A 108 5.52 -24.87 -10.24
N CYS A 109 6.74 -25.07 -9.73
CA CYS A 109 7.00 -25.07 -8.27
C CYS A 109 6.80 -23.72 -7.61
N LEU A 110 6.91 -22.62 -8.35
CA LEU A 110 6.83 -21.25 -7.83
C LEU A 110 5.49 -20.60 -8.12
N GLU A 111 4.64 -21.20 -8.95
CA GLU A 111 3.33 -20.68 -9.35
C GLU A 111 2.53 -20.14 -8.17
N ARG A 112 2.34 -20.97 -7.14
CA ARG A 112 1.56 -20.61 -5.95
C ARG A 112 2.18 -19.43 -5.18
N GLN A 113 3.50 -19.40 -5.03
CA GLN A 113 4.16 -18.29 -4.32
C GLN A 113 4.09 -17.01 -5.13
N HIS A 114 4.29 -17.10 -6.44
CA HIS A 114 4.16 -15.98 -7.35
C HIS A 114 2.75 -15.37 -7.32
N ASP A 115 1.70 -16.21 -7.34
CA ASP A 115 0.32 -15.74 -7.18
C ASP A 115 0.08 -15.02 -5.86
N GLN A 116 0.64 -15.54 -4.77
CA GLN A 116 0.48 -14.93 -3.45
C GLN A 116 1.14 -13.55 -3.39
N VAL A 117 2.32 -13.39 -4.00
CA VAL A 117 3.00 -12.10 -4.13
C VAL A 117 2.16 -11.14 -4.98
N LEU A 118 1.75 -11.55 -6.19
CA LEU A 118 0.99 -10.68 -7.10
C LEU A 118 -0.36 -10.23 -6.53
N ASN A 119 -1.04 -11.11 -5.79
CA ASN A 119 -2.28 -10.74 -5.10
C ASN A 119 -2.04 -9.68 -4.01
N ARG A 120 -0.89 -9.71 -3.32
CA ARG A 120 -0.55 -8.68 -2.33
C ARG A 120 -0.19 -7.35 -2.97
N LEU A 121 0.56 -7.38 -4.07
CA LEU A 121 0.85 -6.17 -4.86
C LEU A 121 -0.45 -5.55 -5.39
N GLN A 122 -1.39 -6.37 -5.83
CA GLN A 122 -2.72 -5.95 -6.25
C GLN A 122 -3.48 -5.25 -5.10
N SER A 123 -3.48 -5.81 -3.89
CA SER A 123 -4.11 -5.16 -2.72
C SER A 123 -3.50 -3.80 -2.41
N ILE A 124 -2.18 -3.66 -2.48
CA ILE A 124 -1.50 -2.36 -2.31
C ILE A 124 -1.99 -1.36 -3.37
N LEU A 125 -2.05 -1.75 -4.64
CA LEU A 125 -2.56 -0.88 -5.72
C LEU A 125 -4.03 -0.47 -5.51
N GLU A 126 -4.85 -1.33 -4.91
CA GLU A 126 -6.22 -1.01 -4.55
C GLU A 126 -6.31 0.03 -3.43
N GLU A 127 -5.37 0.04 -2.47
CA GLU A 127 -5.27 1.10 -1.47
C GLU A 127 -4.91 2.45 -2.12
N TYR A 128 -3.96 2.46 -3.06
CA TYR A 128 -3.64 3.66 -3.85
C TYR A 128 -4.86 4.15 -4.64
N GLN A 129 -5.62 3.22 -5.25
CA GLN A 129 -6.82 3.56 -6.00
C GLN A 129 -7.88 4.18 -5.09
N LYS A 130 -8.20 3.55 -3.95
CA LYS A 130 -9.16 4.06 -2.96
C LYS A 130 -8.77 5.46 -2.51
N PHE A 131 -7.47 5.69 -2.28
CA PHE A 131 -6.94 7.00 -1.91
C PHE A 131 -7.13 8.00 -3.05
N GLY A 132 -6.68 7.69 -4.27
CA GLY A 132 -6.75 8.60 -5.43
C GLY A 132 -8.16 9.03 -5.84
N ILE A 133 -9.16 8.17 -5.65
CA ILE A 133 -10.57 8.51 -5.90
C ILE A 133 -11.27 9.16 -4.69
N GLY A 134 -10.53 9.47 -3.62
CA GLY A 134 -11.05 10.13 -2.42
C GLY A 134 -11.93 9.25 -1.53
N ARG A 135 -11.81 7.92 -1.62
CA ARG A 135 -12.55 6.96 -0.77
C ARG A 135 -11.83 6.61 0.53
N SER A 136 -10.59 7.00 0.72
CA SER A 136 -9.84 6.86 1.96
C SER A 136 -9.17 8.18 2.35
N SER A 137 -9.09 8.45 3.66
CA SER A 137 -8.24 9.53 4.17
C SER A 137 -6.75 9.13 4.12
N VAL A 138 -5.84 10.06 4.37
CA VAL A 138 -4.39 9.71 4.49
C VAL A 138 -4.15 8.69 5.59
N SER A 139 -4.81 8.84 6.74
CA SER A 139 -4.66 7.90 7.85
C SER A 139 -5.17 6.50 7.46
N ASP A 140 -6.33 6.42 6.82
CA ASP A 140 -6.90 5.13 6.38
C ASP A 140 -6.02 4.49 5.30
N PHE A 141 -5.51 5.28 4.36
CA PHE A 141 -4.57 4.82 3.34
C PHE A 141 -3.27 4.29 3.96
N GLN A 142 -2.66 5.03 4.89
CA GLN A 142 -1.44 4.58 5.57
C GLN A 142 -1.67 3.31 6.38
N GLU A 143 -2.80 3.18 7.07
CA GLU A 143 -3.15 1.98 7.82
C GLU A 143 -3.32 0.76 6.90
N GLY A 144 -4.13 0.89 5.85
CA GLY A 144 -4.34 -0.17 4.86
C GLY A 144 -3.05 -0.56 4.15
N PHE A 145 -2.28 0.43 3.69
CA PHE A 145 -0.97 0.24 3.08
C PHE A 145 -0.01 -0.54 3.98
N ASN A 146 0.13 -0.14 5.25
CA ASN A 146 1.02 -0.82 6.19
C ASN A 146 0.60 -2.27 6.45
N ALA A 147 -0.71 -2.53 6.51
CA ALA A 147 -1.22 -3.88 6.67
C ALA A 147 -0.91 -4.76 5.45
N ASP A 148 -1.10 -4.24 4.24
CA ASP A 148 -0.83 -4.98 3.01
C ASP A 148 0.67 -5.14 2.73
N MET A 149 1.49 -4.14 3.05
CA MET A 149 2.95 -4.23 2.97
C MET A 149 3.51 -5.29 3.91
N LYS A 150 3.04 -5.34 5.15
CA LYS A 150 3.39 -6.43 6.07
C LYS A 150 2.97 -7.78 5.50
N GLY A 151 1.76 -7.85 4.93
CA GLY A 151 1.27 -9.07 4.27
C GLY A 151 2.14 -9.49 3.09
N LEU A 152 2.71 -8.55 2.34
CA LEU A 152 3.65 -8.77 1.25
C LEU A 152 5.01 -9.28 1.76
N GLU A 153 5.57 -8.64 2.78
CA GLU A 153 6.82 -9.08 3.43
C GLU A 153 6.72 -10.54 3.89
N GLU A 154 5.60 -10.93 4.50
CA GLU A 154 5.37 -12.32 4.88
C GLU A 154 5.28 -13.29 3.69
N GLN A 155 4.80 -12.85 2.51
CA GLN A 155 4.85 -13.69 1.29
C GLN A 155 6.26 -13.79 0.74
N ILE A 156 7.05 -12.73 0.83
CA ILE A 156 8.46 -12.72 0.41
C ILE A 156 9.27 -13.69 1.26
N ASP A 157 9.06 -13.68 2.58
CA ASP A 157 9.70 -14.64 3.48
C ASP A 157 9.33 -16.08 3.12
N ARG A 158 8.05 -16.34 2.83
CA ARG A 158 7.59 -17.67 2.37
C ARG A 158 8.22 -18.07 1.03
N LEU A 159 8.29 -17.14 0.08
CA LEU A 159 8.95 -17.36 -1.20
C LEU A 159 10.43 -17.71 -1.01
N ASN A 160 11.14 -16.96 -0.17
CA ASN A 160 12.55 -17.21 0.12
C ASN A 160 12.77 -18.60 0.74
N ILE A 161 11.89 -19.04 1.65
CA ILE A 161 11.93 -20.40 2.21
C ILE A 161 11.78 -21.43 1.09
N VAL A 162 10.75 -21.29 0.24
CA VAL A 162 10.49 -22.23 -0.86
C VAL A 162 11.67 -22.27 -1.85
N MET A 163 12.20 -21.11 -2.23
CA MET A 163 13.36 -21.04 -3.13
C MET A 163 14.58 -21.75 -2.53
N ASN A 164 14.89 -21.50 -1.24
CA ASN A 164 16.00 -22.16 -0.57
C ASN A 164 15.81 -23.68 -0.50
N GLU A 165 14.59 -24.16 -0.22
CA GLU A 165 14.28 -25.59 -0.24
C GLU A 165 14.55 -26.19 -1.62
N LEU A 166 14.09 -25.55 -2.70
CA LEU A 166 14.29 -26.01 -4.07
C LEU A 166 15.80 -26.13 -4.42
N TYR A 167 16.61 -25.14 -4.06
CA TYR A 167 18.07 -25.18 -4.30
C TYR A 167 18.81 -26.24 -3.47
N THR A 168 18.27 -26.66 -2.33
CA THR A 168 18.92 -27.69 -1.49
C THR A 168 18.53 -29.12 -1.86
N THR A 169 17.49 -29.30 -2.68
CA THR A 169 16.92 -30.61 -3.01
C THR A 169 17.27 -31.09 -4.42
N ASN A 170 17.67 -30.18 -5.31
CA ASN A 170 18.20 -30.46 -6.65
C ASN A 170 19.73 -30.69 -6.62
#